data_AF-A0A4Q3WGR4-F1
#
_entry.id   AF-A0A4Q3WGR4-F1
#
_cell.length_a   1.000
_cell.length_b   1.000
_cell.length_c   1.000
_cell.angle_alpha   90.00
_cell.angle_beta   90.00
_cell.angle_gamma   90.00
#
_symmetry.space_group_name_H-M   'P 1'
#
loop_
_entity.id
_entity.type
_entity.pdbx_description
1 polymer ?
#
loop_
_entity_poly.entity_id
_entity_poly.type
_entity_poly.pdbx_seq_one_letter_code
_entity_poly.pdbx_strand_id
1 'polypeptide(L)'
;MSIIPRYPGPLSTAMLEELGHYVIATPYPFAVDLENSQGMYLATVDGQRLFDWAGYFGSKLIGHNHPRLFEPDYVHRLVIAANNKVANPDFLTPQCLEYYRLLHRLAPRSMCNPHLEVYSVNSGAEAVENMMKYLVAKFNAKFYATYPARKSVTPDQLKALAASIRPT
;
A
#
# COMPACT_ATOMS: atom_id res chain seq x y z
N MET A 1 -15.09 28.45 -34.11
CA MET A 1 -14.85 29.08 -32.79
C MET A 1 -14.50 27.96 -31.81
N SER A 2 -13.26 27.90 -31.33
CA SER A 2 -12.88 26.91 -30.31
C SER A 2 -13.51 27.33 -28.99
N ILE A 3 -14.55 26.62 -28.55
CA ILE A 3 -15.18 26.86 -27.25
C ILE A 3 -14.18 26.39 -26.19
N ILE A 4 -13.75 27.29 -25.31
CA ILE A 4 -12.91 26.93 -24.17
C ILE A 4 -13.76 25.96 -23.30
N PRO A 5 -13.24 24.77 -22.95
CA PRO A 5 -13.98 23.85 -22.12
C PRO A 5 -14.26 24.48 -20.75
N ARG A 6 -15.54 24.48 -20.34
CA ARG A 6 -15.97 24.97 -19.02
C ARG A 6 -16.09 23.80 -18.06
N TYR A 7 -15.51 23.95 -16.89
CA TYR A 7 -15.56 22.99 -15.79
C TYR A 7 -16.31 23.59 -14.59
N PRO A 8 -17.09 22.77 -13.85
CA PRO A 8 -17.61 21.47 -14.26
C PRO A 8 -18.59 21.58 -15.45
N GLY A 9 -18.71 20.51 -16.24
CA GLY A 9 -19.84 20.34 -17.14
C GLY A 9 -21.09 19.90 -16.38
N PRO A 10 -22.28 19.92 -17.01
CA PRO A 10 -23.55 19.65 -16.34
C PRO A 10 -23.63 18.26 -15.69
N LEU A 11 -23.06 17.22 -16.31
CA LEU A 11 -23.06 15.87 -15.74
C LEU A 11 -22.13 15.80 -14.53
N SER A 12 -20.92 16.38 -14.65
CA SER A 12 -20.02 16.51 -13.51
C SER A 12 -20.65 17.27 -12.34
N THR A 13 -21.33 18.39 -12.60
CA THR A 13 -21.99 19.17 -11.54
C THR A 13 -22.97 18.32 -10.72
N ALA A 14 -23.87 17.60 -11.40
CA ALA A 14 -24.85 16.76 -10.73
C ALA A 14 -24.18 15.68 -9.84
N MET A 15 -23.16 15.00 -10.38
CA MET A 15 -22.41 13.98 -9.62
C MET A 15 -21.65 14.56 -8.40
N LEU A 16 -21.05 15.75 -8.56
CA LEU A 16 -20.30 16.42 -7.50
C LEU A 16 -21.21 16.92 -6.38
N GLU A 17 -22.37 17.46 -6.71
CA GLU A 17 -23.40 17.86 -5.75
C GLU A 17 -23.92 16.64 -4.98
N GLU A 18 -24.22 15.54 -5.69
CA GLU A 18 -24.68 14.30 -5.07
C GLU A 18 -23.63 13.72 -4.11
N LEU A 19 -22.35 13.67 -4.51
CA LEU A 19 -21.26 13.20 -3.65
C LEU A 19 -21.18 13.98 -2.33
N GLY A 20 -21.44 15.30 -2.38
CA GLY A 20 -21.44 16.18 -1.21
C GLY A 20 -22.47 15.80 -0.14
N HIS A 21 -23.51 15.04 -0.49
CA HIS A 21 -24.47 14.50 0.48
C HIS A 21 -23.93 13.29 1.26
N TYR A 22 -22.89 12.61 0.76
CA TYR A 22 -22.40 11.35 1.31
C TYR A 22 -21.09 11.50 2.08
N VAL A 23 -20.21 12.39 1.63
CA VAL A 23 -18.86 12.50 2.19
C VAL A 23 -18.35 13.93 2.09
N ILE A 24 -17.62 14.35 3.13
CA ILE A 24 -16.88 15.61 3.11
C ILE A 24 -15.66 15.40 2.21
N ALA A 25 -15.70 15.98 1.02
CA ALA A 25 -14.64 15.85 0.02
C ALA A 25 -14.44 17.16 -0.77
N THR A 26 -13.25 17.31 -1.34
CA THR A 26 -12.91 18.42 -2.25
C THR A 26 -12.40 17.86 -3.58
N PRO A 27 -13.27 17.25 -4.39
CA PRO A 27 -12.90 16.73 -5.71
C PRO A 27 -12.50 17.84 -6.68
N TYR A 28 -11.79 17.48 -7.75
CA TYR A 28 -11.59 18.37 -8.90
C TYR A 28 -12.94 18.72 -9.56
N PRO A 29 -13.04 19.84 -10.30
CA PRO A 29 -14.31 20.31 -10.87
C PRO A 29 -14.72 19.51 -12.13
N PHE A 30 -14.66 18.18 -12.07
CA PHE A 30 -15.14 17.25 -13.09
C PHE A 30 -15.24 15.83 -12.51
N ALA A 31 -16.16 15.03 -13.03
CA ALA A 31 -16.19 13.59 -12.82
C ALA A 31 -15.43 12.88 -13.97
N VAL A 32 -14.64 11.86 -13.63
CA VAL A 32 -13.79 11.14 -14.58
C VAL A 32 -14.60 10.05 -15.28
N ASP A 33 -14.47 9.99 -16.61
CA ASP A 33 -14.90 8.85 -17.41
C ASP A 33 -13.73 7.85 -17.52
N LEU A 34 -13.82 6.76 -16.77
CA LEU A 34 -12.77 5.75 -16.72
C LEU A 34 -12.64 4.97 -18.03
N GLU A 35 -13.72 4.75 -18.77
CA GLU A 35 -13.72 3.96 -20.01
C GLU A 35 -13.07 4.74 -21.15
N ASN A 36 -13.38 6.04 -21.26
CA ASN A 36 -12.85 6.88 -22.33
C ASN A 36 -11.50 7.54 -22.01
N SER A 37 -10.97 7.36 -20.79
CA SER A 37 -9.60 7.78 -20.45
C SER A 37 -8.57 6.91 -21.16
N GLN A 38 -7.50 7.48 -21.73
CA GLN A 38 -6.51 6.73 -22.50
C GLN A 38 -5.12 7.34 -22.42
N GLY A 39 -4.11 6.50 -22.15
CA GLY A 39 -2.72 6.93 -22.04
C GLY A 39 -2.55 7.98 -20.95
N MET A 40 -1.97 9.13 -21.30
CA MET A 40 -1.79 10.27 -20.39
C MET A 40 -2.97 11.24 -20.38
N TYR A 41 -4.15 10.85 -20.91
CA TYR A 41 -5.31 11.72 -20.97
C TYR A 41 -6.48 11.15 -20.15
N LEU A 42 -7.00 11.98 -19.25
CA LEU A 42 -8.27 11.77 -18.57
C LEU A 42 -9.41 12.28 -19.45
N ALA A 43 -10.43 11.46 -19.63
CA ALA A 43 -11.72 11.93 -20.11
C ALA A 43 -12.61 12.30 -18.91
N THR A 44 -13.40 13.35 -19.05
CA THR A 44 -14.51 13.61 -18.13
C THR A 44 -15.79 12.99 -18.66
N VAL A 45 -16.78 12.80 -17.79
CA VAL A 45 -18.13 12.35 -18.20
C VAL A 45 -18.83 13.33 -19.14
N ASP A 46 -18.40 14.59 -19.17
CA ASP A 46 -18.88 15.61 -20.10
C ASP A 46 -18.11 15.62 -21.44
N GLY A 47 -17.19 14.68 -21.65
CA GLY A 47 -16.42 14.51 -22.89
C GLY A 47 -15.19 15.40 -23.03
N GLN A 48 -14.83 16.19 -22.00
CA GLN A 48 -13.58 16.95 -22.04
C GLN A 48 -12.37 16.05 -21.84
N ARG A 49 -11.23 16.39 -22.46
CA ARG A 49 -9.97 15.65 -22.30
C ARG A 49 -8.91 16.50 -21.63
N LEU A 50 -8.33 15.99 -20.54
CA LEU A 50 -7.28 16.64 -19.77
C LEU A 50 -5.99 15.81 -19.84
N PHE A 51 -4.85 16.46 -20.06
CA PHE A 51 -3.56 15.80 -19.91
C PHE A 51 -3.27 15.61 -18.42
N ASP A 52 -3.02 14.36 -18.01
CA ASP A 52 -2.84 13.94 -16.63
C ASP A 52 -1.37 14.04 -16.19
N TRP A 53 -1.02 15.14 -15.55
CA TRP A 53 0.28 15.31 -14.90
C TRP A 53 0.34 14.71 -13.49
N ALA A 54 -0.80 14.28 -12.94
CA ALA A 54 -0.90 13.81 -11.56
C ALA A 54 -0.75 12.28 -11.44
N GLY A 55 -1.25 11.54 -12.43
CA GLY A 55 -1.25 10.07 -12.43
C GLY A 55 -1.90 9.50 -11.17
N TYR A 56 -2.98 10.14 -10.68
CA TYR A 56 -3.61 9.88 -9.38
C TYR A 56 -2.59 9.79 -8.23
N PHE A 57 -1.84 10.87 -8.03
CA PHE A 57 -0.81 10.97 -6.99
C PHE A 57 0.31 9.92 -7.17
N GLY A 58 0.70 9.66 -8.43
CA GLY A 58 1.76 8.73 -8.77
C GLY A 58 1.37 7.24 -8.77
N SER A 59 0.10 6.91 -8.59
CA SER A 59 -0.37 5.50 -8.60
C SER A 59 -0.58 4.92 -10.01
N LYS A 60 -0.71 5.77 -11.03
CA LYS A 60 -1.02 5.37 -12.41
C LYS A 60 0.19 5.41 -13.34
N LEU A 61 1.17 4.53 -13.13
CA LEU A 61 2.45 4.54 -13.84
C LEU A 61 2.39 4.14 -15.33
N ILE A 62 1.44 3.29 -15.73
CA ILE A 62 1.29 2.82 -17.12
C ILE A 62 0.18 3.53 -17.91
N GLY A 63 -0.32 4.65 -17.37
CA GLY A 63 -1.40 5.43 -17.96
C GLY A 63 -2.79 4.78 -17.86
N HIS A 64 -3.77 5.42 -18.49
CA HIS A 64 -5.17 4.98 -18.55
C HIS A 64 -5.39 3.95 -19.67
N ASN A 65 -6.11 2.88 -19.34
CA ASN A 65 -6.58 1.86 -20.28
C ASN A 65 -5.52 1.31 -21.24
N HIS A 66 -4.34 0.95 -20.71
CA HIS A 66 -3.30 0.31 -21.50
C HIS A 66 -3.84 -0.98 -22.17
N PRO A 67 -3.73 -1.17 -23.51
CA PRO A 67 -4.40 -2.26 -24.23
C PRO A 67 -4.11 -3.67 -23.68
N ARG A 68 -2.88 -3.91 -23.22
CA ARG A 68 -2.48 -5.19 -22.61
C ARG A 68 -3.24 -5.56 -21.33
N LEU A 69 -3.90 -4.60 -20.67
CA LEU A 69 -4.77 -4.86 -19.51
C LEU A 69 -6.14 -5.42 -19.91
N PHE A 70 -6.45 -5.45 -21.19
CA PHE A 70 -7.71 -6.00 -21.73
C PHE A 70 -7.47 -7.25 -22.58
N GLU A 71 -6.23 -7.76 -22.65
CA GLU A 71 -5.95 -9.05 -23.28
C GLU A 71 -6.78 -10.14 -22.57
N PRO A 72 -7.56 -10.98 -23.30
CA PRO A 72 -8.49 -11.94 -22.69
C PRO A 72 -7.86 -12.83 -21.62
N ASP A 73 -6.65 -13.33 -21.87
CA ASP A 73 -5.91 -14.17 -20.92
C ASP A 73 -5.49 -13.42 -19.65
N TYR A 74 -5.15 -12.13 -19.76
CA TYR A 74 -4.84 -11.30 -18.61
C TYR A 74 -6.10 -11.05 -17.78
N VAL A 75 -7.20 -10.64 -18.42
CA VAL A 75 -8.47 -10.35 -17.73
C VAL A 75 -9.00 -11.60 -17.04
N HIS A 76 -8.96 -12.76 -17.70
CA HIS A 76 -9.37 -14.03 -17.10
C HIS A 76 -8.59 -14.36 -15.82
N ARG A 77 -7.25 -14.26 -15.86
CA ARG A 77 -6.42 -14.49 -14.67
C ARG A 77 -6.68 -13.46 -13.57
N LEU A 78 -6.84 -12.20 -13.93
CA LEU A 78 -7.13 -11.12 -12.98
C LEU A 78 -8.47 -11.37 -12.27
N VAL A 79 -9.53 -11.69 -13.00
CA VAL A 79 -10.87 -11.92 -12.43
C VAL A 79 -10.87 -13.09 -11.46
N ILE A 80 -10.19 -14.20 -11.79
CA ILE A 80 -10.06 -15.34 -10.86
C ILE A 80 -9.38 -14.90 -9.56
N ALA A 81 -8.26 -14.18 -9.65
CA ALA A 81 -7.53 -13.74 -8.46
C ALA A 81 -8.31 -12.68 -7.66
N ALA A 82 -8.87 -11.67 -8.33
CA ALA A 82 -9.52 -10.53 -7.70
C ALA A 82 -10.86 -10.88 -7.04
N ASN A 83 -11.61 -11.84 -7.59
CA ASN A 83 -12.87 -12.29 -6.99
C ASN A 83 -12.67 -13.07 -5.69
N ASN A 84 -11.44 -13.51 -5.40
CA ASN A 84 -11.11 -14.29 -4.22
C ASN A 84 -10.19 -13.46 -3.32
N LYS A 85 -10.74 -12.85 -2.26
CA LYS A 85 -9.96 -12.15 -1.22
C LYS A 85 -9.28 -13.17 -0.30
N VAL A 86 -8.28 -13.87 -0.83
CA VAL A 86 -7.51 -14.88 -0.10
C VAL A 86 -6.60 -14.20 0.93
N ALA A 87 -6.48 -14.79 2.13
CA ALA A 87 -5.52 -14.37 3.14
C ALA A 87 -4.10 -14.85 2.77
N ASN A 88 -3.48 -14.19 1.79
CA ASN A 88 -2.08 -14.40 1.44
C ASN A 88 -1.15 -13.84 2.54
N PRO A 89 -0.03 -14.51 2.89
CA PRO A 89 0.44 -15.78 2.33
C PRO A 89 -0.05 -17.04 3.06
N ASP A 90 -0.89 -16.92 4.10
CA ASP A 90 -1.32 -18.05 4.95
C ASP A 90 -1.98 -19.18 4.14
N PHE A 91 -2.79 -18.82 3.14
CA PHE A 91 -3.31 -19.75 2.15
C PHE A 91 -2.56 -19.57 0.83
N LEU A 92 -1.50 -20.36 0.65
CA LEU A 92 -0.65 -20.26 -0.54
C LEU A 92 -1.41 -20.62 -1.82
N THR A 93 -1.40 -19.69 -2.77
CA THR A 93 -1.91 -19.89 -4.14
C THR A 93 -0.78 -19.81 -5.17
N PRO A 94 -0.94 -20.40 -6.37
CA PRO A 94 0.03 -20.23 -7.46
C PRO A 94 0.29 -18.76 -7.80
N GLN A 95 -0.75 -17.92 -7.78
CA GLN A 95 -0.69 -16.48 -8.06
C GLN A 95 0.13 -15.73 -6.99
N CYS A 96 -0.05 -16.07 -5.71
CA CYS A 96 0.74 -15.52 -4.62
C CYS A 96 2.23 -15.85 -4.79
N LEU A 97 2.55 -17.12 -5.08
CA LEU A 97 3.94 -17.53 -5.31
C LEU A 97 4.56 -16.86 -6.54
N GLU A 98 3.82 -16.74 -7.64
CA GLU A 98 4.26 -16.04 -8.84
C GLU A 98 4.57 -14.56 -8.55
N TYR A 99 3.72 -13.91 -7.75
CA TYR A 99 3.90 -12.52 -7.35
C TYR A 99 5.17 -12.32 -6.52
N TYR A 100 5.41 -13.13 -5.48
CA TYR A 100 6.66 -13.02 -4.70
C TYR A 100 7.91 -13.34 -5.53
N ARG A 101 7.83 -14.31 -6.46
CA ARG A 101 8.92 -14.57 -7.42
C ARG A 101 9.17 -13.36 -8.32
N LEU A 102 8.13 -12.68 -8.77
CA LEU A 102 8.24 -11.46 -9.57
C LEU A 102 8.92 -10.34 -8.77
N LEU A 103 8.50 -10.10 -7.53
CA LEU A 103 9.09 -9.07 -6.67
C LEU A 103 10.59 -9.32 -6.41
N HIS A 104 10.98 -10.58 -6.17
CA HIS A 104 12.40 -10.93 -6.03
C HIS A 104 13.20 -10.68 -7.32
N ARG A 105 12.64 -11.01 -8.49
CA ARG A 105 13.31 -10.73 -9.78
C ARG A 105 13.46 -9.23 -10.05
N LEU A 106 12.48 -8.43 -9.60
CA LEU A 106 12.45 -6.98 -9.78
C LEU A 106 13.10 -6.20 -8.63
N ALA A 107 13.72 -6.89 -7.67
CA ALA A 107 14.30 -6.26 -6.50
C ALA A 107 15.28 -5.13 -6.88
N PRO A 108 15.21 -3.94 -6.24
CA PRO A 108 16.17 -2.88 -6.48
C PRO A 108 17.60 -3.37 -6.25
N ARG A 109 18.54 -2.92 -7.08
CA ARG A 109 19.96 -3.35 -6.98
C ARG A 109 20.55 -3.12 -5.58
N SER A 110 20.16 -2.03 -4.91
CA SER A 110 20.57 -1.71 -3.54
C SER A 110 20.01 -2.64 -2.47
N MET A 111 18.95 -3.39 -2.78
CA MET A 111 18.30 -4.34 -1.87
C MET A 111 18.58 -5.80 -2.24
N CYS A 112 19.10 -6.07 -3.44
CA CYS A 112 19.35 -7.42 -3.94
C CYS A 112 20.49 -8.10 -3.17
N ASN A 113 20.14 -8.99 -2.26
CA ASN A 113 21.10 -9.78 -1.48
C ASN A 113 20.47 -11.15 -1.10
N PRO A 114 21.29 -12.14 -0.68
CA PRO A 114 20.80 -13.49 -0.35
C PRO A 114 19.78 -13.54 0.80
N HIS A 115 19.70 -12.49 1.62
CA HIS A 115 18.81 -12.37 2.76
C HIS A 115 17.67 -11.37 2.52
N LEU A 116 17.38 -11.03 1.25
CA LEU A 116 16.23 -10.19 0.92
C LEU A 116 14.94 -10.91 1.35
N GLU A 117 14.20 -10.27 2.25
CA GLU A 117 12.87 -10.67 2.66
C GLU A 117 11.86 -9.68 2.07
N VAL A 118 10.72 -10.19 1.60
CA VAL A 118 9.64 -9.38 1.04
C VAL A 118 8.36 -9.71 1.79
N TYR A 119 7.63 -8.67 2.18
CA TYR A 119 6.29 -8.79 2.76
C TYR A 119 5.36 -7.79 2.08
N SER A 120 4.29 -8.29 1.48
CA SER A 120 3.38 -7.47 0.69
C SER A 120 2.13 -7.09 1.49
N VAL A 121 1.72 -5.83 1.36
CA VAL A 121 0.56 -5.24 2.04
C VAL A 121 -0.24 -4.38 1.05
N ASN A 122 -1.42 -3.91 1.44
CA ASN A 122 -2.35 -3.27 0.50
C ASN A 122 -2.03 -1.79 0.24
N SER A 123 -1.43 -1.11 1.21
CA SER A 123 -1.21 0.34 1.18
C SER A 123 0.21 0.74 1.57
N GLY A 124 0.61 1.94 1.17
CA GLY A 124 1.90 2.51 1.58
C GLY A 124 1.98 2.78 3.09
N ALA A 125 0.86 3.13 3.73
CA ALA A 125 0.80 3.30 5.18
C ALA A 125 1.09 1.99 5.93
N GLU A 126 0.43 0.88 5.53
CA GLU A 126 0.71 -0.44 6.09
C GLU A 126 2.17 -0.86 5.86
N ALA A 127 2.77 -0.48 4.72
CA ALA A 127 4.15 -0.82 4.42
C ALA A 127 5.12 -0.12 5.39
N VAL A 128 4.91 1.18 5.64
CA VAL A 128 5.69 1.94 6.63
C VAL A 128 5.49 1.37 8.04
N GLU A 129 4.25 1.08 8.42
CA GLU A 129 3.94 0.53 9.74
C GLU A 129 4.61 -0.83 9.97
N ASN A 130 4.51 -1.75 9.01
CA ASN A 130 5.11 -3.09 9.12
C ASN A 130 6.64 -3.03 9.09
N MET A 131 7.23 -2.14 8.29
CA MET A 131 8.67 -1.89 8.32
C MET A 131 9.12 -1.46 9.73
N MET A 132 8.41 -0.52 10.35
CA MET A 132 8.75 -0.07 11.70
C MET A 132 8.61 -1.18 12.73
N LYS A 133 7.54 -1.96 12.69
CA LYS A 133 7.35 -3.13 13.57
C LYS A 133 8.49 -4.13 13.43
N TYR A 134 8.87 -4.45 12.20
CA TYR A 134 9.96 -5.37 11.90
C TYR A 134 11.31 -4.88 12.44
N LEU A 135 11.63 -3.60 12.24
CA LEU A 135 12.89 -3.01 12.71
C LEU A 135 12.95 -2.95 14.24
N VAL A 136 11.85 -2.60 14.92
CA VAL A 136 11.77 -2.62 16.39
C VAL A 136 11.91 -4.05 16.92
N ALA A 137 11.26 -5.03 16.29
CA ALA A 137 11.40 -6.43 16.67
C ALA A 137 12.85 -6.91 16.53
N LYS A 138 13.53 -6.58 15.43
CA LYS A 138 14.95 -6.89 15.24
C LYS A 138 15.84 -6.20 16.25
N PHE A 139 15.58 -4.92 16.56
CA PHE A 139 16.30 -4.20 17.59
C PHE A 139 16.14 -4.88 18.96
N ASN A 140 14.91 -5.18 19.37
CA ASN A 140 14.61 -5.82 20.65
C ASN A 140 15.27 -7.20 20.75
N ALA A 141 15.19 -8.02 19.69
CA ALA A 141 15.84 -9.32 19.65
C ALA A 141 17.37 -9.20 19.89
N LYS A 142 18.02 -8.23 19.23
CA LYS A 142 19.45 -7.96 19.42
C LYS A 142 19.76 -7.40 20.80
N PHE A 143 18.95 -6.46 21.28
CA PHE A 143 19.12 -5.82 22.59
C PHE A 143 19.03 -6.85 23.72
N TYR A 144 17.98 -7.68 23.74
CA TYR A 144 17.82 -8.71 24.77
C TYR A 144 18.81 -9.87 24.65
N ALA A 145 19.34 -10.15 23.46
CA ALA A 145 20.45 -11.10 23.31
C ALA A 145 21.77 -10.54 23.88
N THR A 146 22.00 -9.22 23.77
CA THR A 146 23.23 -8.55 24.24
C THR A 146 23.16 -8.22 25.73
N TYR A 147 21.99 -7.79 26.18
CA TYR A 147 21.66 -7.44 27.55
C TYR A 147 20.53 -8.36 28.00
N PRO A 148 20.79 -9.67 28.18
CA PRO A 148 19.80 -10.56 28.77
C PRO A 148 19.40 -9.91 30.08
N ALA A 149 18.08 -9.73 30.28
CA ALA A 149 17.54 -9.08 31.47
C ALA A 149 18.37 -9.54 32.67
N ARG A 150 18.97 -8.61 33.43
CA ARG A 150 19.56 -8.94 34.74
C ARG A 150 18.51 -9.82 35.38
N LYS A 151 18.83 -11.10 35.64
CA LYS A 151 17.93 -12.05 36.29
C LYS A 151 17.23 -11.25 37.38
N SER A 152 15.90 -11.13 37.29
CA SER A 152 15.12 -10.42 38.30
C SER A 152 15.64 -10.89 39.64
N VAL A 153 16.18 -9.97 40.44
CA VAL A 153 16.73 -10.30 41.76
C VAL A 153 15.60 -11.01 42.49
N THR A 154 15.80 -12.27 42.86
CA THR A 154 14.72 -13.02 43.49
C THR A 154 14.37 -12.34 44.82
N PRO A 155 13.12 -12.46 45.31
CA PRO A 155 12.76 -11.92 46.61
C PRO A 155 13.73 -12.36 47.73
N ASP A 156 14.32 -13.55 47.63
CA ASP A 156 15.31 -14.07 48.56
C ASP A 156 16.67 -13.40 48.44
N GLN A 157 17.11 -13.07 47.22
CA GLN A 157 18.32 -12.28 46.99
C GLN A 157 18.17 -10.83 47.50
N LEU A 158 16.98 -10.23 47.38
CA LEU A 158 16.67 -8.93 47.99
C LEU A 158 16.68 -9.01 49.53
N LYS A 159 16.12 -10.08 50.12
CA LYS A 159 16.15 -10.30 51.58
C LYS A 159 17.58 -10.50 52.10
N ALA A 160 18.41 -11.26 51.40
CA ALA A 160 19.81 -11.48 51.77
C ALA A 160 20.62 -10.18 51.73
N LEU A 161 20.44 -9.36 50.69
CA LEU A 161 21.08 -8.05 50.58
C LEU A 161 20.60 -7.07 51.66
N ALA A 162 19.30 -7.07 51.98
CA ALA A 162 18.75 -6.26 53.07
C ALA A 162 19.26 -6.71 54.46
N ALA A 163 19.53 -8.00 54.64
CA ALA A 163 20.11 -8.53 55.88
C ALA A 163 21.59 -8.15 56.05
N SER A 164 22.37 -8.06 54.96
CA SER A 164 23.78 -7.65 55.01
C SER A 164 24.01 -6.15 55.21
N ILE A 165 22.96 -5.32 55.06
CA ILE A 165 23.03 -3.86 55.22
C ILE A 165 22.60 -3.42 56.63
N ARG A 166 22.13 -4.33 57.49
CA ARG A 166 21.83 -3.97 58.88
C ARG A 166 23.14 -3.68 59.64
N PRO A 167 23.34 -2.47 60.20
CA PRO A 167 24.46 -2.20 61.06
C PRO A 167 24.31 -3.01 62.36
N THR A 168 25.42 -3.55 62.86
CA THR A 168 25.54 -4.10 64.21
C THR A 168 25.19 -3.07 65.26
#